data_AF-A0A5J4UDK3-F1
#
_entry.id   AF-A0A5J4UDK3-F1
#
_cell.length_a   1.000
_cell.length_b   1.000
_cell.length_c   1.000
_cell.angle_alpha   90.00
_cell.angle_beta   90.00
_cell.angle_gamma   90.00
#
_symmetry.space_group_name_H-M   'P 1'
#
loop_
_entity.id
_entity.type
_entity.pdbx_description
1 polymer ?
#
loop_
_entity_poly.entity_id
_entity_poly.type
_entity_poly.pdbx_seq_one_letter_code
_entity_poly.pdbx_strand_id
1 'polypeptide(L)'
;MFTDGHPQHVTFFVDHRDGNYIEAMPIHLSQRLTRTSEGIIVELYISVTLDFIMELMSRSWSLKIIEPLSLRKRMREIYQEAERRNSQITARKNSIRPDDTQIISIRDKTFQKQLSIVDFSDIKS
;
A
#
# COMPACT_ATOMS: atom_id res chain seq x y z
N MET A 1 -4.61 24.10 -5.92
CA MET A 1 -4.35 24.00 -4.47
C MET A 1 -5.52 23.22 -3.87
N PHE A 2 -5.31 22.03 -3.32
CA PHE A 2 -6.40 21.11 -2.93
C PHE A 2 -6.59 21.12 -1.41
N THR A 3 -7.19 22.17 -0.85
CA THR A 3 -7.41 22.25 0.61
C THR A 3 -8.69 22.99 0.98
N ASP A 4 -9.80 22.72 0.28
CA ASP A 4 -11.11 23.31 0.62
C ASP A 4 -12.15 22.21 0.94
N GLY A 5 -11.69 21.03 1.35
CA GLY A 5 -12.59 19.97 1.78
C GLY A 5 -13.16 20.33 3.16
N HIS A 6 -14.48 20.52 3.26
CA HIS A 6 -15.14 20.58 4.57
C HIS A 6 -14.80 19.33 5.39
N PRO A 7 -14.63 19.45 6.72
CA PRO A 7 -14.45 18.30 7.58
C PRO A 7 -15.57 17.28 7.36
N GLN A 8 -15.21 16.02 7.28
CA GLN A 8 -16.15 14.92 7.11
C GLN A 8 -15.71 13.71 7.92
N HIS A 9 -16.65 12.79 8.12
CA HIS A 9 -16.33 11.50 8.73
C HIS A 9 -15.47 10.67 7.78
N VAL A 10 -14.39 10.13 8.33
CA VAL A 10 -13.50 9.19 7.66
C VAL A 10 -13.33 7.99 8.56
N THR A 11 -13.57 6.81 8.00
CA THR A 11 -13.40 5.54 8.71
C THR A 11 -12.55 4.61 7.87
N PHE A 12 -11.53 4.02 8.45
CA PHE A 12 -10.69 3.05 7.78
C PHE A 12 -10.19 1.99 8.76
N PHE A 13 -9.81 0.85 8.21
CA PHE A 13 -9.20 -0.25 8.93
C PHE A 13 -7.71 -0.34 8.59
N VAL A 14 -6.91 -0.74 9.57
CA VAL A 14 -5.53 -1.20 9.40
C VAL A 14 -5.30 -2.46 10.23
N ASP A 15 -4.29 -3.26 9.86
CA ASP A 15 -3.92 -4.45 10.62
C ASP A 15 -3.33 -4.11 12.00
N HIS A 16 -3.00 -5.13 12.80
CA HIS A 16 -2.38 -4.95 14.12
C HIS A 16 -1.04 -4.21 14.08
N ARG A 17 -0.24 -4.41 13.03
CA ARG A 17 1.09 -3.80 12.91
C ARG A 17 0.95 -2.30 12.75
N ASP A 18 0.13 -1.85 11.79
CA ASP A 18 -0.17 -0.43 11.60
C ASP A 18 -0.97 0.15 12.75
N GLY A 19 -1.83 -0.66 13.37
CA GLY A 19 -2.64 -0.26 14.51
C GLY A 19 -1.80 0.22 15.69
N ASN A 20 -0.70 -0.48 16.00
CA ASN A 20 0.24 -0.08 17.06
C ASN A 20 0.86 1.31 16.79
N TYR A 21 1.17 1.64 15.52
CA TYR A 21 1.70 2.96 15.17
C TYR A 21 0.65 4.05 15.28
N ILE A 22 -0.59 3.79 14.88
CA ILE A 22 -1.70 4.75 14.99
C ILE A 22 -2.09 5.02 16.44
N GLU A 23 -1.98 4.02 17.32
CA GLU A 23 -2.19 4.18 18.76
C GLU A 23 -1.11 5.06 19.39
N ALA A 24 0.16 4.83 19.04
CA ALA A 24 1.28 5.61 19.57
C ALA A 24 1.36 7.04 19.01
N MET A 25 0.94 7.23 17.76
CA MET A 25 0.97 8.52 17.07
C MET A 25 -0.40 8.82 16.43
N PRO A 26 -1.32 9.44 17.19
CA PRO A 26 -2.64 9.80 16.69
C PRO A 26 -2.56 10.76 15.50
N ILE A 27 -3.33 10.47 14.45
CA ILE A 27 -3.33 11.25 13.20
C ILE A 27 -4.01 12.61 13.41
N HIS A 28 -5.06 12.65 14.24
CA HIS A 28 -5.86 13.84 14.49
C HIS A 28 -6.54 13.77 15.87
N LEU A 29 -6.89 14.92 16.43
CA LEU A 29 -7.52 15.02 17.75
C LEU A 29 -8.87 14.31 17.85
N SER A 30 -9.59 14.18 16.73
CA SER A 30 -10.88 13.47 16.67
C SER A 30 -10.76 11.94 16.65
N GLN A 31 -9.54 11.40 16.70
CA GLN A 31 -9.29 9.98 16.50
C GLN A 31 -10.01 9.12 17.55
N ARG A 32 -10.82 8.19 17.05
CA ARG A 32 -11.45 7.13 17.86
C ARG A 32 -11.04 5.79 17.29
N LEU A 33 -10.71 4.87 18.18
CA LEU A 33 -10.17 3.55 17.81
C LEU A 33 -11.10 2.46 18.34
N THR A 34 -11.36 1.47 17.48
CA THR A 34 -12.08 0.24 17.85
C THR A 34 -11.23 -0.96 17.47
N ARG A 35 -10.82 -1.76 18.46
CA ARG A 35 -10.05 -2.99 18.23
C ARG A 35 -10.94 -4.11 17.72
N THR A 36 -10.39 -4.92 16.82
CA THR A 36 -11.03 -6.10 16.23
C THR A 36 -10.08 -7.29 16.34
N SER A 37 -10.52 -8.49 15.94
CA SER A 37 -9.62 -9.67 15.86
C SER A 37 -8.50 -9.49 14.84
N GLU A 38 -8.72 -8.70 13.78
CA GLU A 38 -7.80 -8.58 12.63
C GLU A 38 -6.90 -7.33 12.68
N GLY A 39 -7.23 -6.36 13.53
CA GLY A 39 -6.57 -5.06 13.57
C GLY A 39 -7.42 -4.00 14.26
N ILE A 40 -7.35 -2.76 13.78
CA ILE A 40 -8.12 -1.64 14.34
C ILE A 40 -8.94 -0.91 13.29
N ILE A 41 -10.12 -0.45 13.68
CA ILE A 41 -10.92 0.53 12.95
C ILE A 41 -10.62 1.91 13.53
N VAL A 42 -10.25 2.84 12.67
CA VAL A 42 -9.93 4.23 12.98
C VAL A 42 -11.04 5.11 12.44
N GLU A 43 -11.60 5.95 13.29
CA GLU A 43 -12.63 6.94 12.95
C GLU A 43 -12.11 8.36 13.20
N LEU A 44 -12.33 9.26 12.24
CA LEU A 44 -11.89 10.65 12.27
C LEU A 44 -13.01 11.58 11.77
N TYR A 45 -12.99 12.83 12.23
CA TYR A 45 -13.74 13.94 11.64
C TYR A 45 -12.73 15.00 11.20
N ILE A 46 -12.36 14.98 9.91
CA ILE A 46 -11.22 15.73 9.38
C ILE A 46 -11.46 16.16 7.94
N SER A 47 -10.83 17.28 7.54
CA SER A 47 -10.70 17.66 6.14
C SER A 47 -9.68 16.76 5.43
N VAL A 48 -10.03 16.23 4.26
CA VAL A 48 -9.14 15.36 3.47
C VAL A 48 -8.10 16.21 2.73
N THR A 49 -7.03 16.60 3.45
CA THR A 49 -5.88 17.35 2.92
C THR A 49 -4.87 16.44 2.22
N LEU A 50 -3.89 17.02 1.52
CA LEU A 50 -2.78 16.25 0.94
C LEU A 50 -1.98 15.51 2.01
N ASP A 51 -1.69 16.14 3.15
CA ASP A 51 -0.94 15.52 4.25
C ASP A 51 -1.68 14.29 4.78
N PHE A 52 -3.00 14.38 4.94
CA PHE A 52 -3.81 13.22 5.33
C PHE A 52 -3.78 12.11 4.27
N ILE A 53 -3.82 12.45 2.98
CA ILE A 53 -3.67 11.46 1.90
C ILE A 53 -2.28 10.78 1.97
N MET A 54 -1.20 11.54 2.15
CA MET A 54 0.15 10.98 2.27
C MET A 54 0.29 10.09 3.51
N GLU A 55 -0.33 10.49 4.62
CA GLU A 55 -0.39 9.71 5.86
C GLU A 55 -1.12 8.37 5.66
N LEU A 56 -2.20 8.34 4.87
CA LEU A 56 -2.85 7.10 4.49
C LEU A 56 -1.98 6.26 3.54
N MET A 57 -1.31 6.89 2.59
CA MET A 57 -0.42 6.18 1.65
C MET A 57 0.77 5.50 2.32
N SER A 58 1.29 6.05 3.43
CA SER A 58 2.40 5.40 4.16
C SER A 58 2.00 4.05 4.76
N ARG A 59 0.70 3.75 4.85
CA ARG A 59 0.10 2.52 5.42
C ARG A 59 -0.53 1.59 4.38
N SER A 60 -0.14 1.74 3.11
CA SER A 60 -0.79 1.07 1.98
C SER A 60 -0.76 -0.46 2.01
N TRP A 61 0.09 -1.07 2.85
CA TRP A 61 0.16 -2.53 2.96
C TRP A 61 -1.02 -3.14 3.71
N SER A 62 -1.67 -2.41 4.63
CA SER A 62 -2.79 -2.91 5.43
C SER A 62 -4.08 -2.08 5.32
N LEU A 63 -3.95 -0.84 4.83
CA LEU A 63 -5.05 0.13 4.81
C LEU A 63 -6.26 -0.35 4.00
N LYS A 64 -7.44 -0.29 4.62
CA LYS A 64 -8.73 -0.44 3.96
C LYS A 64 -9.65 0.72 4.32
N ILE A 65 -9.84 1.65 3.39
CA ILE A 65 -10.83 2.74 3.56
C ILE A 65 -12.23 2.15 3.64
N ILE A 66 -12.98 2.46 4.69
CA ILE A 66 -14.38 2.06 4.88
C ILE A 66 -15.29 3.19 4.35
N GLU A 67 -15.06 4.42 4.80
CA GLU A 67 -15.80 5.63 4.40
C GLU A 67 -14.89 6.87 4.39
N PRO A 68 -15.16 7.89 3.56
CA PRO A 68 -16.20 7.95 2.55
C PRO A 68 -15.79 7.22 1.25
N LEU A 69 -16.77 6.88 0.41
CA LEU A 69 -16.52 6.22 -0.88
C LEU A 69 -15.63 7.05 -1.82
N SER A 70 -15.76 8.38 -1.77
CA SER A 70 -14.94 9.30 -2.57
C SER A 70 -13.45 9.17 -2.23
N LEU A 71 -13.10 9.09 -0.95
CA LEU A 71 -11.73 8.86 -0.49
C LEU A 71 -11.23 7.50 -0.94
N ARG A 72 -12.05 6.44 -0.80
CA ARG A 72 -11.68 5.09 -1.27
C ARG A 72 -11.35 5.08 -2.77
N LYS A 73 -12.17 5.73 -3.60
CA LYS A 73 -11.95 5.84 -5.05
C LYS A 73 -10.64 6.59 -5.35
N ARG A 74 -10.42 7.72 -4.69
CA ARG A 74 -9.20 8.52 -4.83
C ARG A 74 -7.94 7.74 -4.46
N MET A 75 -7.93 7.01 -3.34
CA MET A 75 -6.80 6.18 -2.95
C MET A 75 -6.53 5.08 -3.98
N ARG A 76 -7.59 4.43 -4.50
CA ARG A 76 -7.46 3.42 -5.56
C ARG A 76 -6.80 3.99 -6.82
N GLU A 77 -7.22 5.17 -7.26
CA GLU A 77 -6.63 5.84 -8.43
C GLU A 77 -5.14 6.13 -8.24
N ILE A 78 -4.74 6.63 -7.06
CA ILE A 78 -3.34 6.86 -6.71
C ILE A 78 -2.53 5.57 -6.80
N TYR A 79 -3.06 4.47 -6.25
CA TYR A 79 -2.38 3.17 -6.27
C TYR A 79 -2.28 2.58 -7.67
N GLN A 80 -3.34 2.65 -8.47
CA GLN A 80 -3.33 2.18 -9.86
C GLN A 80 -2.33 2.96 -10.70
N GLU A 81 -2.23 4.27 -10.50
CA GLU A 81 -1.25 5.10 -11.21
C GLU A 81 0.19 4.85 -10.72
N ALA A 82 0.38 4.56 -9.43
CA ALA A 82 1.68 4.11 -8.92
C ALA A 82 2.07 2.75 -9.51
N GLU A 83 1.15 1.79 -9.53
CA GLU A 83 1.35 0.47 -10.14
C GLU A 83 1.72 0.62 -11.62
N ARG A 84 0.94 1.39 -12.40
CA ARG A 84 1.18 1.63 -13.83
C ARG A 84 2.57 2.21 -14.11
N ARG A 85 3.05 3.14 -13.27
CA ARG A 85 4.40 3.70 -13.40
C ARG A 85 5.49 2.67 -13.09
N ASN A 86 5.25 1.78 -12.14
CA ASN A 86 6.20 0.75 -11.72
C ASN A 86 6.15 -0.54 -12.56
N SER A 87 5.05 -0.81 -13.26
CA SER A 87 4.91 -1.98 -14.12
C SER A 87 5.70 -1.84 -15.43
N GLN A 88 6.06 -0.62 -15.81
CA GLN A 88 6.87 -0.32 -17.00
C GLN A 88 8.37 -0.49 -16.75
N ILE A 89 8.79 -1.64 -16.20
CA ILE A 89 10.19 -2.05 -16.24
C ILE A 89 10.51 -2.36 -17.69
N THR A 90 11.01 -1.34 -18.38
CA THR A 90 11.39 -1.32 -19.79
C THR A 90 11.95 -2.67 -20.26
N ALA A 91 11.19 -3.35 -21.11
CA ALA A 91 11.77 -4.18 -22.16
C ALA A 91 12.56 -3.23 -23.08
N ARG A 92 13.75 -2.80 -22.65
CA ARG A 92 14.79 -2.42 -23.60
C ARG A 92 15.12 -3.70 -24.33
N LYS A 93 14.43 -3.95 -25.45
CA LYS A 93 15.01 -4.73 -26.55
C LYS A 93 16.29 -4.00 -26.93
N ASN A 94 17.38 -4.29 -26.22
CA ASN A 94 18.70 -4.05 -26.75
C ASN A 94 18.72 -4.76 -28.10
N SER A 95 19.18 -4.05 -29.11
CA SER A 95 19.73 -4.66 -30.32
C SER A 95 20.77 -5.68 -29.84
N ILE A 96 20.36 -6.95 -29.73
CA ILE A 96 21.23 -8.05 -29.32
C ILE A 96 22.20 -8.25 -30.48
N ARG A 97 23.47 -7.89 -30.26
CA ARG A 97 24.55 -8.52 -31.02
C ARG A 97 24.55 -10.00 -30.61
N PRO A 98 24.59 -10.95 -31.54
CA PRO A 98 24.25 -12.36 -31.30
C PRO A 98 25.16 -13.14 -30.33
N ASP A 99 26.11 -12.52 -29.63
CA ASP A 99 27.14 -13.21 -28.85
C ASP A 99 26.85 -13.35 -27.33
N ASP A 100 25.89 -12.60 -26.76
CA ASP A 100 25.67 -12.59 -25.30
C ASP A 100 24.58 -13.56 -24.78
N THR A 101 24.13 -14.50 -25.61
CA THR A 101 22.98 -15.39 -25.33
C THR A 101 23.21 -16.33 -24.13
N GLN A 102 24.45 -16.48 -23.63
CA GLN A 102 24.75 -17.43 -22.56
C GLN A 102 24.46 -16.91 -21.14
N ILE A 103 24.38 -15.60 -20.90
CA ILE A 103 24.30 -15.04 -19.53
C ILE A 103 22.86 -15.02 -18.98
N ILE A 104 21.85 -14.99 -19.85
CA ILE A 104 20.44 -14.81 -19.45
C ILE A 104 19.82 -16.11 -18.90
N SER A 105 20.29 -17.28 -19.35
CA SER A 105 19.82 -18.61 -18.89
C SER A 105 20.15 -18.90 -17.41
N ILE A 106 21.22 -18.30 -16.87
CA ILE A 106 21.67 -18.58 -15.51
C ILE A 106 20.86 -17.79 -14.47
N ARG A 107 20.42 -16.56 -14.79
CA ARG A 107 19.69 -15.72 -13.84
C ARG A 107 18.24 -16.15 -13.62
N ASP A 108 17.59 -16.68 -14.66
CA ASP A 108 16.21 -17.20 -14.53
C ASP A 108 16.13 -18.43 -13.63
N LYS A 109 17.15 -19.31 -13.69
CA LYS A 109 17.20 -20.50 -12.82
C LYS A 109 17.44 -20.15 -11.36
N THR A 110 18.26 -19.14 -11.07
CA THR A 110 18.53 -18.70 -9.69
C THR A 110 17.30 -18.04 -9.06
N PHE A 111 16.54 -17.26 -9.83
CA PHE A 111 15.34 -16.59 -9.35
C PHE A 111 14.16 -17.55 -9.11
N GLN A 112 13.97 -18.54 -9.99
CA GLN A 112 12.96 -19.60 -9.77
C GLN A 112 13.32 -20.50 -8.57
N LYS A 113 14.62 -20.78 -8.35
CA LYS A 113 15.06 -21.55 -7.18
C LYS A 113 14.80 -20.78 -5.88
N GLN A 114 14.92 -19.45 -5.88
CA GLN A 114 14.70 -18.63 -4.70
C GLN A 114 13.20 -18.48 -4.34
N LEU A 115 12.28 -18.50 -5.32
CA LEU A 115 10.84 -18.55 -5.04
C LEU A 115 10.38 -19.91 -4.49
N SER A 116 11.04 -21.01 -4.86
CA SER A 116 10.69 -22.37 -4.36
C SER A 116 11.13 -22.67 -2.93
N ILE A 117 11.93 -21.79 -2.31
CA ILE A 117 12.47 -21.98 -0.95
C ILE A 117 11.61 -21.28 0.11
N VAL A 118 10.71 -20.38 -0.30
CA VAL A 118 9.77 -19.73 0.63
C VAL A 118 8.51 -20.57 0.72
N ASP A 119 8.48 -21.50 1.68
CA ASP A 119 7.27 -22.22 2.04
C ASP A 119 6.34 -21.31 2.86
N PHE A 120 5.23 -20.90 2.27
CA PHE A 120 4.22 -20.04 2.92
C PHE A 120 3.31 -20.82 3.89
N SER A 121 3.56 -22.10 4.14
CA SER A 121 2.82 -22.88 5.13
C SER A 121 3.19 -22.58 6.59
N ASP A 122 4.30 -21.89 6.86
CA ASP A 122 4.75 -21.54 8.21
C ASP A 122 4.19 -20.21 8.77
N ILE A 123 3.31 -19.51 8.03
CA ILE A 123 2.63 -18.28 8.51
C ILE A 123 1.18 -18.57 8.93
N LYS A 124 0.98 -19.68 9.64
CA LYS A 124 -0.16 -19.87 10.53
C LYS A 124 0.31 -20.51 11.83
N SER A 125 0.48 -19.68 12.86
CA SER A 125 0.28 -20.05 14.26
C SER A 125 -0.28 -18.86 15.02
#